data_AF-A0A357N7T7-F1
#
_entry.id   AF-A0A357N7T7-F1
#
_cell.length_a   1.000
_cell.length_b   1.000
_cell.length_c   1.000
_cell.angle_alpha   90.00
_cell.angle_beta   90.00
_cell.angle_gamma   90.00
#
_symmetry.space_group_name_H-M   'P 1'
#
loop_
_entity.id
_entity.type
_entity.pdbx_description
1 polymer ?
#
loop_
_entity_poly.entity_id
_entity_poly.type
_entity_poly.pdbx_seq_one_letter_code
_entity_poly.pdbx_strand_id
1 'polypeptide(L)'
;KEYQMLRAASLRIIRALGIEGGCNVQYALDTVSNRYFVIEVNPRVSRSSALASKATGYPIAKVAAKIAIGLTLDEITNPVTGQTVACFEPALDYVVVKIPRFPFDKFNTANRTLGTQMKATG
;
A
#
# COMPACT_ATOMS: atom_id res chain seq x y z
N LYS A 1 18.45 7.15 1.08
CA LYS A 1 19.12 5.90 1.54
C LYS A 1 18.13 5.00 2.28
N GLU A 2 17.36 5.62 3.18
CA GLU A 2 16.24 5.13 3.99
C GLU A 2 15.18 4.40 3.14
N TYR A 3 14.80 4.98 1.99
CA TYR A 3 13.82 4.37 1.09
C TYR A 3 14.21 2.96 0.65
N GLN A 4 15.46 2.77 0.19
CA GLN A 4 15.94 1.45 -0.27
C GLN A 4 16.06 0.46 0.90
N MET A 5 16.39 0.94 2.10
CA MET A 5 16.41 0.12 3.32
C MET A 5 15.00 -0.43 3.63
N LEU A 6 13.97 0.42 3.64
CA LEU A 6 12.59 0.01 3.90
C LEU A 6 12.00 -0.83 2.75
N ARG A 7 12.37 -0.55 1.50
CA ARG A 7 12.02 -1.38 0.33
C ARG A 7 12.57 -2.79 0.48
N ALA A 8 13.86 -2.93 0.78
CA ALA A 8 14.49 -4.22 0.99
C ALA A 8 13.88 -4.99 2.18
N ALA A 9 13.54 -4.29 3.27
CA ALA A 9 12.84 -4.89 4.40
C ALA A 9 11.47 -5.45 4.00
N SER A 10 10.67 -4.70 3.22
CA SER A 10 9.35 -5.15 2.76
C SER A 10 9.46 -6.42 1.91
N LEU A 11 10.42 -6.49 0.99
CA LEU A 11 10.65 -7.67 0.17
C LEU A 11 11.10 -8.89 1.00
N ARG A 12 11.93 -8.69 2.03
CA ARG A 12 12.33 -9.77 2.95
C ARG A 12 11.13 -10.30 3.74
N ILE A 13 10.29 -9.41 4.25
CA ILE A 13 9.08 -9.77 5.02
C ILE A 13 8.12 -10.59 4.17
N ILE A 14 7.82 -10.13 2.95
CA ILE A 14 6.91 -10.81 2.02
C ILE A 14 7.39 -12.23 1.72
N ARG A 15 8.69 -12.40 1.45
CA ARG A 15 9.30 -13.71 1.18
C ARG A 15 9.29 -14.62 2.41
N ALA A 16 9.62 -14.08 3.58
CA ALA A 16 9.64 -14.85 4.83
C ALA A 16 8.24 -15.34 5.24
N LEU A 17 7.19 -14.57 4.91
CA LEU A 17 5.80 -14.92 5.17
C LEU A 17 5.15 -15.75 4.05
N GLY A 18 5.85 -15.99 2.93
CA GLY A 18 5.31 -16.74 1.80
C GLY A 18 4.09 -16.09 1.16
N ILE A 19 4.03 -14.75 1.13
CA ILE A 19 2.86 -14.04 0.61
C ILE A 19 2.91 -13.99 -0.92
N GLU A 20 1.88 -14.53 -1.57
CA GLU A 20 1.66 -14.46 -3.01
C GLU A 20 0.44 -13.57 -3.31
N GLY A 21 0.65 -12.51 -4.09
CA GLY A 21 -0.36 -11.49 -4.39
C GLY A 21 -0.04 -10.13 -3.75
N GLY A 22 -1.06 -9.45 -3.21
CA GLY A 22 -0.93 -8.09 -2.69
C GLY A 22 -0.86 -8.04 -1.16
N CYS A 23 0.04 -7.21 -0.61
CA CYS A 23 0.11 -6.94 0.83
C CYS A 23 0.41 -5.47 1.13
N ASN A 24 0.24 -5.07 2.39
CA ASN A 24 0.64 -3.77 2.90
C ASN A 24 1.52 -3.94 4.15
N VAL A 25 2.70 -3.32 4.15
CA VAL A 25 3.63 -3.31 5.29
C VAL A 25 3.70 -1.89 5.85
N GLN A 26 3.65 -1.76 7.18
CA GLN A 26 3.73 -0.48 7.88
C GLN A 26 4.97 -0.41 8.75
N TYR A 27 5.60 0.76 8.76
CA TYR A 27 6.82 1.03 9.50
C TYR A 27 6.70 2.31 10.32
N ALA A 28 7.45 2.39 11.41
CA ALA A 28 7.83 3.64 12.05
C ALA A 28 9.33 3.85 11.84
N LEU A 29 9.73 4.99 11.27
CA LEU A 29 11.12 5.37 11.05
C LEU A 29 11.46 6.53 11.99
N ASP A 30 12.57 6.40 12.73
CA ASP A 30 13.12 7.49 13.53
C ASP A 30 13.58 8.66 12.62
N THR A 31 13.27 9.89 13.00
CA THR A 31 13.57 11.08 12.18
C THR A 31 15.02 11.54 12.30
N VAL A 32 15.72 11.12 13.36
CA VAL A 32 17.12 11.50 13.61
C VAL A 32 18.12 10.39 13.34
N SER A 33 17.64 9.15 13.16
CA SER A 33 18.49 7.98 12.94
C SER A 33 17.90 7.03 11.87
N ASN A 34 18.68 6.04 11.43
CA ASN A 34 18.20 5.02 10.49
C ASN A 34 17.45 3.85 11.19
N ARG A 35 17.07 4.00 12.46
CA ARG A 35 16.33 2.96 13.18
C ARG A 35 14.89 2.95 12.72
N TYR A 36 14.39 1.78 12.35
CA TYR A 36 12.99 1.58 12.02
C TYR A 36 12.40 0.39 12.76
N PHE A 37 11.08 0.40 12.90
CA PHE A 37 10.29 -0.67 13.49
C PHE A 37 9.23 -1.11 12.48
N VAL A 38 9.05 -2.42 12.34
CA VAL A 38 7.90 -2.99 11.62
C VAL A 38 6.71 -2.94 12.58
N ILE A 39 5.62 -2.30 12.16
CA ILE A 39 4.41 -2.16 12.98
C ILE A 39 3.47 -3.33 12.73
N GLU A 40 3.11 -3.54 11.47
CA GLU A 40 2.24 -4.63 11.05
C GLU A 40 2.42 -4.99 9.57
N VAL A 41 1.92 -6.17 9.22
CA VAL A 41 1.81 -6.66 7.84
C VAL A 41 0.38 -7.11 7.61
N ASN A 42 -0.25 -6.59 6.57
CA ASN A 42 -1.59 -6.99 6.13
C ASN A 42 -1.45 -7.84 4.86
N PRO A 43 -1.56 -9.18 4.92
CA PRO A 43 -1.38 -10.09 3.78
C PRO A 43 -2.63 -10.14 2.88
N ARG A 44 -3.11 -8.96 2.48
CA ARG A 44 -4.28 -8.78 1.62
C ARG A 44 -4.29 -7.39 1.00
N VAL A 45 -5.19 -7.19 0.04
CA VAL A 45 -5.58 -5.85 -0.40
C VAL A 45 -6.20 -5.05 0.76
N SER A 46 -5.99 -3.75 0.73
CA SER A 46 -6.37 -2.82 1.78
C SER A 46 -6.90 -1.50 1.21
N ARG A 47 -7.43 -0.64 2.08
CA ARG A 47 -7.76 0.74 1.70
C ARG A 47 -6.53 1.48 1.15
N SER A 48 -5.34 1.14 1.65
CA SER A 48 -4.07 1.69 1.15
C SER A 48 -3.69 1.15 -0.22
N SER A 49 -3.95 -0.13 -0.53
CA SER A 49 -3.72 -0.65 -1.90
C SER A 49 -4.70 -0.07 -2.91
N ALA A 50 -5.95 0.21 -2.51
CA ALA A 50 -6.91 0.92 -3.35
C ALA A 50 -6.45 2.35 -3.66
N LEU A 51 -5.98 3.08 -2.64
CA LEU A 51 -5.37 4.41 -2.81
C LEU A 51 -4.15 4.33 -3.75
N ALA A 52 -3.21 3.41 -3.49
CA ALA A 52 -2.01 3.24 -4.32
C ALA A 52 -2.35 2.90 -5.77
N SER A 53 -3.38 2.08 -6.01
CA SER A 53 -3.83 1.75 -7.37
C SER A 53 -4.35 2.98 -8.11
N LYS A 54 -5.08 3.86 -7.41
CA LYS A 54 -5.55 5.13 -7.98
C LYS A 54 -4.42 6.13 -8.17
N ALA A 55 -3.48 6.18 -7.23
CA ALA A 55 -2.34 7.09 -7.27
C ALA A 55 -1.35 6.74 -8.38
N THR A 56 -1.25 5.47 -8.78
CA THR A 56 -0.23 5.00 -9.73
C THR A 56 -0.80 4.56 -11.08
N GLY A 57 -2.13 4.36 -11.17
CA GLY A 57 -2.76 3.67 -12.29
C GLY A 57 -2.52 2.15 -12.30
N TYR A 58 -1.67 1.61 -11.41
CA TYR A 58 -1.36 0.19 -11.34
C TYR A 58 -2.48 -0.59 -10.63
N PRO A 59 -3.21 -1.52 -11.28
CA PRO A 59 -4.39 -2.14 -10.69
C PRO A 59 -4.02 -3.32 -9.77
N ILE A 60 -3.55 -3.02 -8.56
CA ILE A 60 -2.98 -4.00 -7.60
C ILE A 60 -3.93 -5.19 -7.38
N ALA A 61 -5.22 -4.96 -7.15
CA ALA A 61 -6.18 -6.05 -6.92
C ALA A 61 -6.35 -6.97 -8.15
N LYS A 62 -6.34 -6.41 -9.36
CA LYS A 62 -6.47 -7.17 -10.61
C LYS A 62 -5.22 -8.00 -10.89
N VAL A 63 -4.04 -7.44 -10.63
CA VAL A 63 -2.76 -8.15 -10.74
C VAL A 63 -2.68 -9.25 -9.68
N ALA A 64 -3.02 -8.95 -8.42
CA ALA A 64 -3.02 -9.94 -7.35
C ALA A 64 -3.96 -11.12 -7.61
N ALA A 65 -5.13 -10.87 -8.21
CA ALA A 65 -6.06 -11.95 -8.61
C ALA A 65 -5.48 -12.85 -9.70
N LYS A 66 -4.69 -12.31 -10.64
CA LYS A 66 -4.00 -13.11 -11.65
C LYS A 66 -2.85 -13.93 -11.05
N ILE A 67 -2.12 -13.35 -10.09
CA ILE A 67 -1.09 -14.09 -9.35
C ILE A 67 -1.71 -15.27 -8.59
N ALA A 68 -2.88 -15.09 -7.99
CA ALA A 68 -3.58 -16.15 -7.26
C ALA A 68 -4.00 -17.35 -8.13
N ILE A 69 -4.07 -17.19 -9.45
CA ILE A 69 -4.34 -18.29 -10.40
C ILE A 69 -3.06 -18.79 -11.10
N GLY A 70 -1.88 -18.44 -10.58
CA GLY A 70 -0.60 -18.99 -11.00
C GLY A 70 0.18 -18.14 -12.01
N LEU A 71 -0.31 -16.96 -12.40
CA LEU A 71 0.45 -16.08 -13.31
C LEU A 71 1.59 -15.37 -12.57
N THR A 72 2.71 -15.15 -13.26
CA THR A 72 3.80 -14.30 -12.78
C THR A 72 3.63 -12.84 -13.23
N LEU A 73 4.37 -11.91 -12.61
CA LEU A 73 4.25 -10.48 -12.91
C LEU A 73 4.64 -10.11 -14.36
N ASP A 74 5.56 -10.87 -14.95
CA ASP A 74 6.04 -10.71 -16.32
C ASP A 74 5.06 -11.26 -17.38
N GLU A 75 4.14 -12.15 -16.99
CA GLU A 75 3.07 -12.66 -17.87
C GLU A 75 1.85 -11.71 -17.93
N ILE A 76 1.76 -10.77 -16.99
CA ILE A 76 0.59 -9.89 -16.87
C ILE A 76 0.87 -8.59 -17.62
N THR A 77 0.14 -8.33 -18.71
CA THR A 77 0.23 -7.05 -19.44
C THR A 77 -0.23 -5.87 -18.56
N ASN A 78 0.53 -4.78 -18.58
CA ASN A 78 0.18 -3.52 -17.93
C ASN A 78 -0.99 -2.85 -18.70
N PRO A 79 -2.17 -2.72 -18.06
CA PRO A 79 -3.36 -2.21 -18.75
C PRO A 79 -3.31 -0.71 -19.03
N VAL A 80 -2.39 0.05 -18.42
CA VAL A 80 -2.26 1.50 -18.67
C VAL A 80 -1.52 1.75 -19.97
N THR A 81 -0.37 1.10 -20.16
CA THR A 81 0.46 1.31 -21.36
C THR A 81 0.10 0.37 -22.52
N GLY A 82 -0.48 -0.80 -22.24
CA GLY A 82 -0.77 -1.85 -23.21
C GLY A 82 0.46 -2.55 -23.83
N GLN A 83 1.66 -1.98 -23.66
CA GLN A 83 2.90 -2.46 -24.29
C GLN A 83 3.93 -3.02 -23.29
N THR A 84 3.81 -2.65 -22.01
CA THR A 84 4.69 -3.16 -20.94
C THR A 84 3.99 -4.24 -20.11
N VAL A 85 4.75 -4.92 -19.25
CA VAL A 85 4.25 -5.93 -18.31
C VAL A 85 4.05 -5.34 -16.91
N ALA A 86 3.43 -6.08 -16.01
CA ALA A 86 3.14 -5.65 -14.64
C ALA A 86 4.36 -5.75 -13.71
N CYS A 87 5.48 -6.32 -14.18
CA CYS A 87 6.74 -6.45 -13.45
C CYS A 87 7.57 -5.14 -13.49
N PHE A 88 7.09 -4.10 -12.80
CA PHE A 88 7.82 -2.84 -12.65
C PHE A 88 7.35 -2.07 -11.41
N GLU A 89 8.10 -1.05 -11.03
CA GLU A 89 7.71 -0.08 -10.00
C GLU A 89 7.22 1.20 -10.68
N PRO A 90 5.97 1.66 -10.45
CA PRO A 90 5.47 2.90 -11.04
C PRO A 90 6.28 4.13 -10.61
N ALA A 91 6.54 5.03 -11.57
CA ALA A 91 7.11 6.35 -11.33
C ALA A 91 6.02 7.41 -11.58
N LEU A 92 5.93 8.41 -10.70
CA LEU A 92 4.91 9.46 -10.75
C LEU A 92 5.57 10.82 -10.98
N ASP A 93 4.98 11.61 -11.87
CA ASP A 93 5.32 13.00 -12.19
C ASP A 93 4.34 14.01 -11.55
N TYR A 94 3.52 13.55 -10.61
CA TYR A 94 2.57 14.33 -9.83
C TYR A 94 2.52 13.89 -8.36
N VAL A 95 1.86 14.69 -7.53
CA VAL A 95 1.65 14.41 -6.10
C VAL A 95 0.18 14.04 -5.85
N VAL A 96 -0.04 12.98 -5.07
CA VAL A 96 -1.38 12.55 -4.65
C VAL A 96 -1.57 12.82 -3.17
N VAL A 97 -2.66 13.49 -2.81
CA VAL A 97 -3.02 13.81 -1.44
C VAL A 97 -4.32 13.12 -1.06
N LYS A 98 -4.32 12.41 0.08
CA LYS A 98 -5.52 11.81 0.68
C LYS A 98 -5.83 12.53 1.99
N ILE A 99 -7.05 13.03 2.12
CA ILE A 99 -7.57 13.61 3.36
C ILE A 99 -8.77 12.76 3.82
N PRO A 100 -8.77 12.24 5.07
CA PRO A 100 -9.89 11.48 5.59
C PRO A 100 -11.12 12.38 5.83
N ARG A 101 -12.32 11.83 5.64
CA ARG A 101 -13.60 12.50 5.93
C ARG A 101 -14.18 12.00 7.25
N PHE A 102 -14.48 12.95 8.13
CA PHE A 102 -15.07 12.67 9.45
C PHE A 102 -16.53 13.14 9.51
N PRO A 103 -17.45 12.33 10.08
CA PRO A 103 -18.85 12.69 10.27
C PRO A 103 -19.12 13.26 11.68
N PHE A 104 -18.23 14.12 12.20
CA PHE A 104 -18.35 14.62 13.59
C PHE A 104 -19.58 15.51 13.82
N ASP A 105 -20.19 16.01 12.74
CA ASP A 105 -21.48 16.70 12.72
C ASP A 105 -22.65 15.76 13.07
N LYS A 106 -22.52 14.47 12.80
CA LYS A 106 -23.57 13.46 13.11
C LYS A 106 -23.46 12.87 14.52
N PHE A 107 -22.33 13.09 15.20
CA PHE A 107 -22.04 12.49 16.50
C PHE A 107 -21.54 13.54 17.50
N ASN A 108 -22.46 14.34 18.03
CA ASN A 108 -22.14 15.51 18.87
C ASN A 108 -21.41 15.16 20.18
N THR A 109 -21.68 13.99 20.76
CA THR A 109 -21.06 13.53 22.01
C THR A 109 -19.80 12.69 21.78
N ALA A 110 -19.46 12.37 20.52
CA ALA A 110 -18.31 11.54 20.23
C ALA A 110 -17.00 12.29 20.47
N ASN A 111 -16.02 11.58 21.05
CA ASN A 111 -14.67 12.10 21.23
C ASN A 111 -14.02 12.38 19.85
N ARG A 112 -13.61 13.62 19.62
CA ARG A 112 -13.02 14.09 18.35
C ARG A 112 -11.49 13.94 18.28
N THR A 113 -10.83 13.59 19.38
CA THR A 113 -9.37 13.36 19.42
C THR A 113 -9.01 12.17 18.55
N LEU A 114 -8.04 12.35 17.65
CA LEU A 114 -7.56 11.30 16.77
C LEU A 114 -6.52 10.43 17.50
N GLY A 115 -6.48 9.15 17.14
CA GLY A 115 -5.54 8.17 17.70
C GLY A 115 -5.41 6.97 16.77
N THR A 116 -5.01 5.82 17.32
CA THR A 116 -4.83 4.58 16.55
C THR A 116 -6.16 3.97 16.07
N GLN A 117 -7.26 4.22 16.79
CA GLN A 117 -8.59 3.78 16.39
C GLN A 117 -9.16 4.67 15.28
N MET A 118 -9.59 4.06 14.18
CA MET A 118 -10.16 4.76 13.05
C MET A 118 -11.53 5.37 13.37
N LYS A 119 -11.70 6.66 13.05
CA LYS A 119 -12.97 7.42 13.19
C LYS A 119 -13.51 7.99 11.88
N ALA A 120 -12.73 7.93 10.80
CA ALA A 120 -13.12 8.45 9.49
C ALA A 120 -14.08 7.48 8.77
N THR A 121 -15.04 8.03 8.03
CA THR A 121 -16.00 7.27 7.21
C THR A 121 -15.65 7.27 5.73
N GLY A 122 -14.66 8.04 5.31
CA GLY A 122 -14.12 8.13 3.95
C GLY A 122 -12.64 8.47 3.96
#